data_AF-A0A7D9LNI8-F1
#
_entry.id   AF-A0A7D9LNI8-F1
#
_cell.length_a   1.000
_cell.length_b   1.000
_cell.length_c   1.000
_cell.angle_alpha   90.00
_cell.angle_beta   90.00
_cell.angle_gamma   90.00
#
_symmetry.space_group_name_H-M   'P 1'
#
loop_
_entity.id
_entity.type
_entity.pdbx_description
1 polymer ?
#
loop_
_entity_poly.entity_id
_entity_poly.type
_entity_poly.pdbx_seq_one_letter_code
_entity_poly.pdbx_strand_id
1 'polypeptide(L)'
;MACALETDPINQLEENLQCTVCLEVLADPRTLPCFHSFCKVCLEGVVETCRDKAPRGQPIREFPCPNCRAMFILDPDKQVTDMPRNHFICNMVKATAELDRGIGVPCSHNCSQSYTRSLAASPVKNSYVGNV
;
A
#
# COMPACT_ATOMS: atom_id res chain seq x y z
N MET A 1 2.53 32.57 -6.76
CA MET A 1 2.53 31.44 -5.81
C MET A 1 1.87 30.25 -6.49
N ALA A 2 2.64 29.19 -6.75
CA ALA A 2 2.23 27.78 -6.85
C ALA A 2 3.46 27.00 -7.36
N CYS A 3 4.24 26.42 -6.43
CA CYS A 3 5.19 25.37 -6.80
C CYS A 3 4.36 24.11 -7.09
N ALA A 4 4.44 23.60 -8.32
CA ALA A 4 3.95 22.26 -8.62
C ALA A 4 4.71 21.30 -7.71
N LEU A 5 4.00 20.60 -6.84
CA LEU A 5 4.57 19.55 -6.00
C LEU A 5 4.98 18.43 -6.95
N GLU A 6 6.28 18.27 -7.18
CA GLU A 6 6.82 17.00 -7.68
C GLU A 6 6.62 15.99 -6.56
N THR A 7 5.45 15.35 -6.52
CA THR A 7 5.19 14.27 -5.57
C THR A 7 6.08 13.10 -5.95
N ASP A 8 6.98 12.70 -5.05
CA ASP A 8 7.85 11.54 -5.23
C ASP A 8 6.99 10.33 -5.66
N PRO A 9 7.31 9.66 -6.78
CA PRO A 9 6.59 8.47 -7.22
C PRO A 9 6.43 7.40 -6.14
N ILE A 10 7.37 7.34 -5.17
CA ILE A 10 7.28 6.43 -4.04
C ILE A 10 6.18 6.85 -3.06
N ASN A 11 6.10 8.14 -2.71
CA ASN A 11 5.04 8.67 -1.83
C ASN A 11 3.65 8.47 -2.45
N GLN A 12 3.50 8.68 -3.76
CA GLN A 12 2.24 8.40 -4.44
C GLN A 12 1.86 6.91 -4.37
N LEU A 13 2.84 6.01 -4.46
CA LEU A 13 2.60 4.58 -4.35
C LEU A 13 2.16 4.20 -2.93
N GLU A 14 2.75 4.80 -1.91
CA GLU A 14 2.37 4.57 -0.51
C GLU A 14 0.95 5.03 -0.21
N GLU A 15 0.53 6.19 -0.72
CA GLU A 15 -0.85 6.67 -0.63
C GLU A 15 -1.84 5.66 -1.23
N ASN A 16 -1.49 5.02 -2.35
CA ASN A 16 -2.30 3.97 -2.97
C ASN A 16 -2.34 2.65 -2.18
N LEU A 17 -1.44 2.48 -1.20
CA LEU A 17 -1.33 1.32 -0.32
C LEU A 17 -1.81 1.61 1.11
N GLN A 18 -2.52 2.72 1.31
CA GLN A 18 -3.17 3.04 2.58
C GLN A 18 -4.58 2.43 2.67
N CYS A 19 -4.92 1.94 3.84
CA CYS A 19 -6.26 1.50 4.17
C CYS A 19 -7.14 2.71 4.45
N THR A 20 -8.23 2.87 3.70
CA THR A 20 -9.18 3.98 3.91
C THR A 20 -10.01 3.89 5.19
N VAL A 21 -9.94 2.77 5.93
CA VAL A 21 -10.66 2.58 7.19
C VAL A 21 -9.85 3.10 8.38
N CYS A 22 -8.57 2.69 8.49
CA CYS A 22 -7.70 3.13 9.57
C CYS A 22 -6.72 4.24 9.18
N LEU A 23 -6.64 4.59 7.89
CA LEU A 23 -5.73 5.60 7.31
C LEU A 23 -4.23 5.29 7.47
N GLU A 24 -3.90 4.02 7.71
CA GLU A 24 -2.53 3.52 7.82
C GLU A 24 -2.18 2.63 6.62
N VAL A 25 -0.89 2.35 6.42
CA VAL A 25 -0.42 1.39 5.41
C VAL A 25 -1.10 0.02 5.63
N LEU A 26 -1.49 -0.62 4.53
CA LEU A 26 -2.23 -1.88 4.54
C LEU A 26 -1.49 -3.00 5.31
N ALA A 27 -2.05 -3.40 6.45
CA ALA A 27 -1.58 -4.52 7.26
C ALA A 27 -2.39 -5.80 6.97
N ASP A 28 -1.73 -6.85 6.50
CA ASP A 28 -2.35 -8.11 6.04
C ASP A 28 -3.55 -7.86 5.10
N PRO A 29 -3.32 -7.23 3.92
CA PRO A 29 -4.41 -6.74 3.08
C PRO A 29 -5.35 -7.85 2.61
N ARG A 30 -6.65 -7.54 2.58
CA ARG A 30 -7.69 -8.32 1.93
C ARG A 30 -8.32 -7.51 0.82
N THR A 31 -8.32 -8.07 -0.38
CA THR A 31 -8.86 -7.42 -1.59
C THR A 31 -10.25 -7.96 -1.85
N LEU A 32 -11.23 -7.05 -1.96
CA LEU A 32 -12.60 -7.38 -2.30
C LEU A 32 -12.73 -7.62 -3.82
N PRO A 33 -13.82 -8.26 -4.29
CA PRO A 33 -14.10 -8.42 -5.74
C PRO A 33 -14.19 -7.10 -6.51
N CYS A 34 -14.48 -5.99 -5.82
CA CYS A 34 -14.45 -4.64 -6.38
C CYS A 34 -13.05 -4.00 -6.41
N PHE A 35 -11.99 -4.79 -6.17
CA PHE A 35 -10.57 -4.42 -6.19
C PHE A 35 -10.08 -3.45 -5.10
N HIS A 36 -10.93 -3.00 -4.19
CA HIS A 36 -10.49 -2.26 -3.01
C HIS A 36 -9.86 -3.20 -1.98
N SER A 37 -8.76 -2.75 -1.37
CA SER A 37 -8.03 -3.52 -0.37
C SER A 37 -8.06 -2.82 1.00
N PHE A 38 -8.17 -3.61 2.06
CA PHE A 38 -8.26 -3.13 3.43
C PHE A 38 -7.38 -3.98 4.35
N CYS A 39 -6.97 -3.43 5.50
CA CYS A 39 -6.36 -4.24 6.54
C CYS A 39 -7.32 -5.35 6.96
N LYS A 40 -6.82 -6.57 7.20
CA LYS A 40 -7.66 -7.71 7.63
C LYS A 40 -8.57 -7.32 8.80
N VAL A 41 -7.98 -6.74 9.85
CA VAL A 41 -8.69 -6.33 11.08
C VAL A 41 -9.74 -5.26 10.83
N CYS A 42 -9.51 -4.34 9.89
CA CYS A 42 -10.48 -3.31 9.52
C CYS A 42 -11.68 -3.93 8.81
N LEU A 43 -11.43 -4.87 7.90
CA LEU A 43 -12.50 -5.56 7.18
C LEU A 43 -13.28 -6.51 8.10
N GLU A 44 -12.62 -7.15 9.07
CA GLU A 44 -13.28 -7.91 10.15
C GLU A 44 -14.28 -7.04 10.92
N GLY A 45 -13.85 -5.85 11.36
CA GLY A 45 -14.73 -4.92 12.07
C GLY A 45 -15.94 -4.45 11.25
N VAL A 46 -15.77 -4.26 9.93
CA VAL A 46 -16.89 -3.94 9.01
C VAL A 46 -17.90 -5.09 8.97
N VAL A 47 -17.43 -6.33 8.80
CA VAL A 47 -18.26 -7.53 8.76
C VAL A 47 -19.00 -7.74 10.09
N GLU A 48 -18.31 -7.59 11.21
CA GLU A 48 -18.88 -7.72 12.55
C GLU A 48 -19.97 -6.67 12.80
N THR A 49 -19.69 -5.39 12.49
CA THR A 49 -20.66 -4.30 12.62
C THR A 49 -21.93 -4.54 11.78
N CYS A 50 -21.78 -5.13 10.59
CA CYS A 50 -22.92 -5.51 9.76
C CYS A 50 -23.72 -6.67 10.38
N ARG A 51 -23.05 -7.68 10.93
CA ARG A 51 -23.69 -8.82 11.62
C ARG A 51 -24.45 -8.36 12.86
N ASP A 52 -23.92 -7.44 13.65
CA ASP A 52 -24.56 -6.91 14.86
C ASP A 52 -25.86 -6.14 14.57
N LYS A 53 -25.94 -5.51 13.39
CA LYS A 53 -27.13 -4.78 12.92
C LYS A 53 -28.17 -5.69 12.27
N ALA A 54 -27.85 -6.98 12.07
CA ALA A 54 -28.77 -7.93 11.46
C ALA A 54 -30.00 -8.18 12.35
N PRO A 55 -31.19 -8.38 11.77
CA PRO A 55 -32.31 -8.94 12.51
C PRO A 55 -31.93 -10.27 13.17
N ARG A 56 -32.31 -10.43 14.44
CA ARG A 56 -32.02 -11.65 15.21
C ARG A 56 -32.47 -12.91 14.44
N GLY A 57 -31.54 -13.83 14.23
CA GLY A 57 -31.79 -15.12 13.60
C GLY A 57 -31.60 -15.19 12.08
N GLN A 58 -31.16 -14.11 11.42
CA GLN A 58 -30.83 -14.14 9.99
C GLN A 58 -29.32 -13.97 9.77
N PRO A 59 -28.63 -15.01 9.22
CA PRO A 59 -27.23 -14.89 8.87
C PRO A 59 -27.05 -13.97 7.65
N ILE A 60 -26.38 -12.83 7.84
CA ILE A 60 -25.99 -11.95 6.73
C ILE A 60 -24.77 -12.55 6.02
N ARG A 61 -24.82 -12.56 4.69
CA ARG A 61 -23.74 -13.02 3.81
C ARG A 61 -23.16 -11.92 2.92
N GLU A 62 -23.88 -10.82 2.77
CA GLU A 62 -23.51 -9.72 1.90
C GLU A 62 -23.09 -8.50 2.72
N PHE A 63 -21.94 -7.95 2.37
CA PHE A 63 -21.31 -6.86 3.10
C PHE A 63 -20.91 -5.74 2.12
N PRO A 64 -21.11 -4.47 2.46
CA PRO A 64 -20.73 -3.37 1.58
C PRO A 64 -19.23 -3.08 1.66
N CYS A 65 -18.61 -2.83 0.52
CA CYS A 65 -17.27 -2.24 0.47
C CYS A 65 -17.27 -0.83 1.09
N PRO A 66 -16.36 -0.52 2.05
CA PRO A 66 -16.25 0.81 2.63
C PRO A 66 -16.00 1.95 1.62
N ASN A 67 -15.32 1.66 0.50
CA ASN A 67 -14.98 2.68 -0.51
C ASN A 67 -16.11 2.92 -1.52
N CYS A 68 -16.57 1.86 -2.18
CA CYS A 68 -17.48 1.99 -3.33
C CYS A 68 -18.88 1.41 -3.10
N ARG A 69 -19.13 0.85 -1.91
CA ARG A 69 -20.40 0.20 -1.53
C ARG A 69 -20.82 -1.00 -2.38
N ALA A 70 -19.98 -1.45 -3.31
CA ALA A 70 -20.19 -2.74 -3.98
C ALA A 70 -20.27 -3.85 -2.94
N MET A 71 -21.26 -4.72 -3.07
CA MET A 71 -21.45 -5.85 -2.15
C MET A 71 -20.40 -6.92 -2.43
N PHE A 72 -19.84 -7.48 -1.36
CA PHE A 72 -19.06 -8.72 -1.42
C PHE A 72 -19.72 -9.77 -0.54
N ILE A 73 -19.52 -11.03 -0.92
CA ILE A 73 -20.12 -12.17 -0.24
C ILE A 73 -19.08 -12.83 0.65
N LEU A 74 -19.45 -13.13 1.89
CA LEU A 74 -18.70 -13.95 2.81
C LEU A 74 -19.64 -14.99 3.43
N ASP A 75 -19.29 -16.27 3.30
CA ASP A 75 -20.07 -17.36 3.88
C ASP A 75 -20.18 -17.18 5.41
N PRO A 76 -21.32 -17.52 6.05
CA PRO A 76 -21.48 -17.37 7.49
C PRO A 76 -20.44 -18.14 8.32
N ASP A 77 -19.99 -19.28 7.79
CA ASP A 77 -19.01 -20.16 8.44
C ASP A 77 -17.56 -19.73 8.18
N LYS A 78 -17.35 -18.68 7.37
CA LYS A 78 -16.04 -18.13 7.05
C LYS A 78 -15.82 -16.80 7.75
N GLN A 79 -14.55 -16.56 8.04
CA GLN A 79 -14.03 -15.31 8.55
C GLN A 79 -13.24 -14.60 7.45
N VAL A 80 -12.98 -13.31 7.65
CA VAL A 80 -12.14 -12.51 6.74
C VAL A 80 -10.71 -13.06 6.69
N THR A 81 -10.24 -13.73 7.75
CA THR A 81 -8.97 -14.47 7.76
C THR A 81 -8.87 -15.49 6.64
N ASP A 82 -9.99 -16.13 6.28
CA ASP A 82 -10.06 -17.24 5.33
C ASP A 82 -10.12 -16.75 3.87
N MET A 83 -10.31 -15.45 3.67
CA MET A 83 -10.25 -14.85 2.34
C MET A 83 -8.83 -14.93 1.79
N PRO A 84 -8.65 -15.30 0.51
CA PRO A 84 -7.33 -15.37 -0.10
C PRO A 84 -6.67 -13.99 -0.13
N ARG A 85 -5.35 -13.97 0.06
CA ARG A 85 -4.54 -12.76 -0.06
C ARG A 85 -4.24 -12.44 -1.51
N ASN A 86 -4.24 -11.15 -1.84
CA ASN A 86 -3.63 -10.70 -3.08
C ASN A 86 -2.12 -10.55 -2.86
N HIS A 87 -1.35 -11.53 -3.34
CA HIS A 87 0.11 -11.54 -3.21
C HIS A 87 0.78 -10.34 -3.87
N PHE A 88 0.21 -9.79 -4.95
CA PHE A 88 0.74 -8.58 -5.58
C PHE A 88 0.71 -7.40 -4.61
N ILE A 89 -0.45 -7.12 -4.00
CA ILE A 89 -0.59 -6.03 -3.01
C ILE A 89 0.32 -6.27 -1.81
N CYS A 90 0.39 -7.50 -1.29
CA CYS A 90 1.31 -7.85 -0.21
C CYS A 90 2.77 -7.55 -0.56
N ASN A 91 3.18 -7.84 -1.80
CA ASN A 91 4.53 -7.59 -2.26
C ASN A 91 4.78 -6.08 -2.47
N MET A 92 3.80 -5.33 -2.95
CA MET A 92 3.93 -3.86 -3.12
C MET A 92 4.06 -3.15 -1.77
N VAL A 93 3.31 -3.57 -0.75
CA VAL A 93 3.46 -3.04 0.64
C VAL A 93 4.85 -3.32 1.20
N LYS A 94 5.43 -4.49 0.92
CA LYS A 94 6.80 -4.80 1.36
C LYS A 94 7.84 -3.96 0.63
N ALA A 95 7.68 -3.79 -0.69
CA ALA A 95 8.63 -3.05 -1.51
C ALA A 95 8.70 -1.57 -1.09
N THR A 96 7.56 -0.93 -0.82
CA THR A 96 7.52 0.46 -0.32
C THR A 96 8.23 0.60 1.03
N ALA A 97 7.97 -0.32 1.97
CA ALA A 97 8.67 -0.34 3.27
C ALA A 97 10.20 -0.55 3.18
N GLU A 98 10.71 -1.13 2.08
CA GLU A 98 12.14 -1.27 1.82
C GLU A 98 12.75 -0.01 1.16
N LEU A 99 11.98 0.71 0.34
CA LEU A 99 12.40 1.93 -0.34
C LEU A 99 12.55 3.12 0.62
N ASP A 100 11.68 3.20 1.62
CA ASP A 100 11.77 4.18 2.71
C ASP A 100 13.06 4.09 3.53
N ARG A 101 13.73 2.92 3.51
CA ARG A 101 14.92 2.67 4.33
C ARG A 101 16.21 3.23 3.73
N GLY A 102 16.17 3.93 2.59
CA GLY A 102 17.34 4.61 2.03
C GLY A 102 18.55 3.70 1.85
N ILE A 103 18.33 2.41 1.53
CA ILE A 103 19.41 1.45 1.39
C ILE A 103 20.12 1.73 0.06
N GLY A 104 21.21 2.49 0.14
CA GLY A 104 22.21 2.53 -0.92
C GLY A 104 22.69 1.11 -1.18
N VAL A 105 22.50 0.61 -2.40
CA VAL A 105 23.02 -0.71 -2.80
C VAL A 105 24.56 -0.65 -2.69
N PRO A 106 25.19 -1.48 -1.83
CA PRO A 106 26.63 -1.45 -1.69
C PRO A 106 27.28 -1.93 -2.98
N CYS A 107 28.22 -1.15 -3.49
CA CYS A 107 29.01 -1.50 -4.65
C CYS A 107 29.83 -2.76 -4.36
N SER A 108 29.80 -3.74 -5.28
CA SER A 108 30.53 -5.00 -5.20
C SER A 108 32.05 -4.87 -5.11
N HIS A 109 32.58 -3.65 -5.25
CA HIS A 109 34.00 -3.38 -5.35
C HIS A 109 34.62 -2.78 -4.08
N ASN A 110 33.91 -2.81 -2.94
CA ASN A 110 34.39 -2.23 -1.67
C ASN A 110 34.92 -0.78 -1.85
N CYS A 111 34.21 0.00 -2.67
CA CYS A 111 34.52 1.39 -2.93
C CYS A 111 34.07 2.23 -1.73
N SER A 112 34.93 3.11 -1.22
CA SER A 112 34.63 4.03 -0.12
C SER A 112 33.64 5.15 -0.50
N GLN A 113 33.06 5.11 -1.71
CA GLN A 113 32.00 6.01 -2.13
C GLN A 113 30.64 5.38 -1.80
N SER A 114 30.10 5.74 -0.63
CA SER A 114 28.67 5.57 -0.36
C SER A 114 27.89 6.52 -1.26
N TYR A 115 27.15 5.99 -2.23
CA TYR A 115 26.15 6.78 -2.96
C TYR A 115 24.97 6.98 -2.03
N THR A 116 25.04 8.01 -1.18
CA THR A 116 23.82 8.56 -0.58
C THR A 116 23.07 9.25 -1.70
N ARG A 117 21.86 8.77 -2.02
CA ARG A 117 20.95 9.46 -2.94
C ARG A 117 20.49 10.74 -2.24
N SER A 118 21.32 11.78 -2.27
CA SER A 118 20.94 13.11 -1.86
C SER A 118 19.88 13.60 -2.83
N LEU A 119 18.62 13.63 -2.39
CA LEU A 119 17.56 14.36 -3.06
C LEU A 119 17.86 15.86 -2.94
N ALA A 120 18.77 16.37 -3.76
CA ALA A 120 18.97 17.81 -3.96
C ALA A 120 19.71 18.12 -5.29
N ALA A 121 18.95 18.69 -6.22
CA ALA A 121 19.32 19.67 -7.26
C ALA A 121 20.24 19.28 -8.44
N SER A 122 19.65 19.42 -9.65
CA SER A 122 20.22 19.58 -11.01
C SER A 122 21.42 20.57 -11.13
N PRO A 123 22.10 20.77 -12.30
CA PRO A 123 21.98 20.14 -13.63
C PRO A 123 23.30 19.54 -14.16
N VAL A 124 23.21 18.67 -15.16
CA VAL A 124 24.37 18.17 -15.92
C VAL A 124 25.04 19.32 -16.67
N LYS A 125 26.17 19.83 -16.16
CA LYS A 125 27.10 20.61 -16.97
C LYS A 125 28.01 19.64 -17.72
N ASN A 126 27.79 19.56 -19.02
CA ASN A 126 28.72 18.99 -19.97
C ASN A 126 30.04 19.79 -19.91
N SER A 127 31.15 19.12 -19.64
CA SER A 127 32.48 19.67 -19.88
C SER A 127 33.40 18.53 -20.31
N TYR A 128 33.43 18.28 -21.62
CA TYR A 128 34.65 17.77 -22.24
C TYR A 128 35.71 18.86 -22.12
N VAL A 129 36.65 18.67 -21.20
CA VAL A 129 37.91 19.41 -21.17
C VAL A 129 38.99 18.38 -21.46
N GLY A 130 39.73 18.61 -22.54
CA GLY A 130 40.69 17.69 -23.12
C GLY A 130 41.87 17.36 -22.21
N ASN A 131 42.56 16.28 -22.55
CA ASN A 131 43.89 15.98 -22.05
C ASN A 131 44.85 15.88 -23.23
N VAL A 132 45.82 16.79 -23.18
CA VAL A 132 47.27 16.68 -23.48
C VAL A 132 47.71 15.80 -24.64
#